data_AF-A0A2D5B034-F1
#
_entry.id   AF-A0A2D5B034-F1
#
_cell.length_a   1.000
_cell.length_b   1.000
_cell.length_c   1.000
_cell.angle_alpha   90.00
_cell.angle_beta   90.00
_cell.angle_gamma   90.00
#
_symmetry.space_group_name_H-M   'P 1'
#
loop_
_entity.id
_entity.type
_entity.pdbx_description
1 polymer ?
#
loop_
_entity_poly.entity_id
_entity_poly.type
_entity_poly.pdbx_seq_one_letter_code
_entity_poly.pdbx_strand_id
1 'polypeptide(L)'
;MAAMKVLASLPPILGVLSFLVFSTGCESGGVTSGADDPGCTCGDSQTALVGCYHSRCLSGLGNPQNPACACGGLAALGVQGQLVSDGGSSSTRLMGQSQMLYLANGKKVSGTLIADNGLVLKLRTTSGERDLRYEELAPRSIYRLEKGRTPRTDGLGLMKLGDLAREAGFWAHANRHYKEALKVDPALRPRIETALAGLREEASQAVLAEAREDMRKKKVKDAEKHLTAVLNEFPDERAAVEAAAMLDRIHTQERTRSVPARDKQLEKLFASAVSDLDYAADSNHKGLTSKSQSRSINSYRNAISRLVRGRKKLAGIEKKNKDDRVVVERADELDAQAIELYVTTSLNLVSSYMVQTSYNEALKAANAAVAVAPTDQRLLSARARIENAAADSDWGFGWVRGR
;
A
#
# COMPACT_ATOMS: atom_id res chain seq x y z
N MET A 1 -15.65 22.76 39.89
CA MET A 1 -14.43 23.23 39.19
C MET A 1 -14.74 23.29 37.71
N ALA A 2 -14.51 24.47 37.13
CA ALA A 2 -14.97 24.89 35.82
C ALA A 2 -14.21 24.19 34.68
N ALA A 3 -14.94 23.83 33.63
CA ALA A 3 -14.42 23.31 32.37
C ALA A 3 -13.91 24.48 31.50
N MET A 4 -12.59 24.53 31.25
CA MET A 4 -11.99 25.46 30.29
C MET A 4 -12.23 24.95 28.86
N LYS A 5 -13.14 25.62 28.16
CA LYS A 5 -13.25 25.63 26.70
C LYS A 5 -12.19 26.60 26.15
N VAL A 6 -11.25 26.10 25.35
CA VAL A 6 -10.37 26.93 24.51
C VAL A 6 -10.97 26.98 23.11
N LEU A 7 -11.47 28.17 22.75
CA LEU A 7 -11.85 28.56 21.40
C LEU A 7 -10.57 28.95 20.65
N ALA A 8 -10.30 28.30 19.52
CA ALA A 8 -9.31 28.76 18.55
C ALA A 8 -10.05 29.32 17.32
N SER A 9 -9.92 30.62 17.13
CA SER A 9 -10.32 31.41 15.98
C SER A 9 -9.39 31.16 14.78
N LEU A 10 -9.94 30.87 13.61
CA LEU A 10 -9.22 30.94 12.33
C LEU A 10 -9.84 32.03 11.45
N PRO A 11 -9.03 32.82 10.72
CA PRO A 11 -9.50 33.89 9.84
C PRO A 11 -9.91 33.35 8.45
N PRO A 12 -10.70 34.11 7.66
CA PRO A 12 -11.11 33.71 6.32
C PRO A 12 -10.01 34.06 5.30
N ILE A 13 -9.64 33.09 4.45
CA ILE A 13 -8.83 33.33 3.25
C ILE A 13 -9.77 33.41 2.05
N LEU A 14 -10.00 34.64 1.58
CA LEU A 14 -10.45 34.98 0.24
C LEU A 14 -9.27 34.84 -0.73
N GLY A 15 -9.49 34.30 -1.93
CA GLY A 15 -8.59 34.60 -3.06
C GLY A 15 -8.49 33.58 -4.20
N VAL A 16 -9.38 33.71 -5.19
CA VAL A 16 -9.10 33.81 -6.65
C VAL A 16 -8.20 32.74 -7.32
N LEU A 17 -8.75 32.03 -8.32
CA LEU A 17 -8.32 32.07 -9.74
C LEU A 17 -9.05 31.00 -10.58
N SER A 18 -10.01 31.43 -11.40
CA SER A 18 -10.54 30.64 -12.52
C SER A 18 -9.77 31.00 -13.79
N PHE A 19 -9.12 30.02 -14.41
CA PHE A 19 -8.56 30.15 -15.76
C PHE A 19 -9.35 29.27 -16.75
N LEU A 20 -9.61 29.89 -17.90
CA LEU A 20 -10.24 29.38 -19.12
C LEU A 20 -9.54 28.14 -19.69
N VAL A 21 -10.32 27.23 -20.28
CA VAL A 21 -9.84 26.36 -21.37
C VAL A 21 -10.82 26.45 -22.54
N PHE A 22 -10.25 26.85 -23.67
CA PHE A 22 -10.84 26.92 -25.01
C PHE A 22 -11.25 25.53 -25.53
N SER A 23 -12.44 25.45 -26.12
CA SER A 23 -12.88 24.34 -26.97
C SER A 23 -12.52 24.63 -28.43
N THR A 24 -11.61 23.86 -29.03
CA THR A 24 -11.43 23.80 -30.49
C THR A 24 -12.08 22.54 -31.03
N GLY A 25 -13.18 22.70 -31.75
CA GLY A 25 -13.82 21.66 -32.56
C GLY A 25 -13.13 21.53 -33.92
N CYS A 26 -12.99 20.29 -34.39
CA CYS A 26 -12.61 19.94 -35.75
C CYS A 26 -13.33 18.64 -36.13
N GLU A 27 -14.36 18.74 -36.95
CA GLU A 27 -15.04 17.70 -37.73
C GLU A 27 -15.98 18.47 -38.69
N SER A 28 -16.19 18.15 -39.95
CA SER A 28 -15.80 17.02 -40.81
C SER A 28 -16.12 17.46 -42.24
N GLY A 29 -15.15 17.40 -43.16
CA GLY A 29 -15.36 17.64 -44.58
C GLY A 29 -15.71 16.34 -45.29
N GLY A 30 -16.91 16.28 -45.87
CA GLY A 30 -17.36 15.16 -46.70
C GLY A 30 -16.75 15.20 -48.10
N VAL A 31 -16.51 14.01 -48.66
CA VAL A 31 -16.32 13.84 -50.10
C VAL A 31 -17.18 12.68 -50.58
N THR A 32 -18.06 13.02 -51.51
CA THR A 32 -19.03 12.19 -52.21
C THR A 32 -18.38 11.33 -53.28
N SER A 33 -18.94 10.14 -53.44
CA SER A 33 -18.73 9.15 -54.50
C SER A 33 -18.98 9.69 -55.91
N GLY A 34 -18.09 9.35 -56.84
CA GLY A 34 -18.29 9.45 -58.30
C GLY A 34 -17.96 8.12 -58.96
N ALA A 35 -18.90 7.61 -59.74
CA ALA A 35 -18.81 6.40 -60.54
C ALA A 35 -17.94 6.62 -61.80
N ASP A 36 -17.18 5.60 -62.18
CA ASP A 36 -16.91 5.16 -63.55
C ASP A 36 -16.09 3.86 -63.47
N ASP A 37 -16.62 2.78 -64.05
CA ASP A 37 -16.10 1.42 -63.97
C ASP A 37 -15.50 1.04 -65.35
N PRO A 38 -14.16 1.11 -65.56
CA PRO A 38 -13.55 0.62 -66.78
C PRO A 38 -13.22 -0.87 -66.63
N GLY A 39 -13.79 -1.69 -67.51
CA GLY A 39 -13.50 -3.12 -67.60
C GLY A 39 -12.00 -3.40 -67.73
N CYS A 40 -11.47 -4.20 -66.81
CA CYS A 40 -10.08 -4.65 -66.81
C CYS A 40 -9.84 -5.71 -67.90
N THR A 41 -9.04 -5.38 -68.90
CA THR A 41 -8.39 -6.36 -69.79
C THR A 41 -7.02 -6.73 -69.22
N CYS A 42 -6.82 -8.00 -68.88
CA CYS A 42 -5.51 -8.51 -68.46
C CYS A 42 -4.72 -8.92 -69.70
N GLY A 43 -3.61 -8.24 -70.02
CA GLY A 43 -2.77 -8.63 -71.16
C GLY A 43 -1.59 -7.74 -71.56
N ASP A 44 -1.40 -6.54 -70.99
CA ASP A 44 -0.29 -5.66 -71.37
C ASP A 44 0.65 -5.30 -70.20
N SER A 45 1.96 -5.39 -70.45
CA SER A 45 3.03 -5.24 -69.45
C SER A 45 3.34 -3.78 -69.06
N GLN A 46 2.45 -2.83 -69.33
CA GLN A 46 2.69 -1.40 -69.10
C GLN A 46 1.56 -0.62 -68.41
N THR A 47 0.52 -1.27 -67.87
CA THR A 47 -0.46 -0.57 -67.03
C THR A 47 0.07 -0.39 -65.60
N ALA A 48 0.48 0.83 -65.30
CA ALA A 48 0.89 1.25 -63.96
C ALA A 48 -0.24 0.97 -62.94
N LEU A 49 0.14 0.25 -61.89
CA LEU A 49 -0.68 -0.18 -60.76
C LEU A 49 -1.21 1.01 -59.94
N VAL A 50 -2.37 1.54 -60.30
CA VAL A 50 -3.23 2.27 -59.36
C VAL A 50 -4.66 1.83 -59.62
N GLY A 51 -5.25 1.11 -58.66
CA GLY A 51 -6.67 0.75 -58.67
C GLY A 51 -6.97 -0.64 -59.20
N CYS A 52 -6.60 -1.68 -58.45
CA CYS A 52 -7.43 -2.88 -58.22
C CYS A 52 -6.70 -3.87 -57.29
N TYR A 53 -7.36 -4.26 -56.21
CA TYR A 53 -7.12 -5.47 -55.41
C TYR A 53 -5.70 -5.81 -54.87
N HIS A 54 -4.76 -4.86 -54.87
CA HIS A 54 -3.42 -5.09 -54.33
C HIS A 54 -3.40 -5.39 -52.81
N SER A 55 -4.33 -4.84 -52.03
CA SER A 55 -4.42 -5.10 -50.59
C SER A 55 -4.81 -6.54 -50.23
N ARG A 56 -5.56 -7.22 -51.10
CA ARG A 56 -5.93 -8.64 -50.94
C ARG A 56 -4.78 -9.59 -51.33
N CYS A 57 -4.02 -9.26 -52.38
CA CYS A 57 -2.78 -9.97 -52.71
C CYS A 57 -1.74 -9.85 -51.58
N LEU A 58 -1.55 -8.66 -51.00
CA LEU A 58 -0.61 -8.45 -49.89
C LEU A 58 -1.01 -9.16 -48.59
N SER A 59 -2.28 -9.55 -48.44
CA SER A 59 -2.78 -10.31 -47.29
C SER A 59 -2.84 -11.83 -47.53
N GLY A 60 -2.31 -12.32 -48.66
CA GLY A 60 -2.19 -13.76 -48.94
C GLY A 60 -3.51 -14.48 -49.25
N LEU A 61 -4.59 -13.72 -49.48
CA LEU A 61 -5.90 -14.28 -49.84
C LEU A 61 -6.04 -14.24 -51.38
N GLY A 62 -6.07 -15.42 -52.00
CA GLY A 62 -6.26 -15.56 -53.44
C GLY A 62 -7.61 -14.98 -53.93
N ASN A 63 -7.67 -14.57 -55.19
CA ASN A 63 -8.90 -14.03 -55.77
C ASN A 63 -9.91 -15.16 -56.06
N PRO A 64 -11.09 -15.18 -55.41
CA PRO A 64 -12.07 -16.26 -55.59
C PRO A 64 -12.75 -16.25 -56.98
N GLN A 65 -12.68 -15.13 -57.71
CA GLN A 65 -13.30 -15.00 -59.04
C GLN A 65 -12.33 -15.34 -60.17
N ASN A 66 -11.02 -15.38 -59.90
CA ASN A 66 -10.01 -15.77 -60.86
C ASN A 66 -8.85 -16.48 -60.15
N PRO A 67 -8.98 -17.79 -59.90
CA PRO A 67 -7.95 -18.57 -59.18
C PRO A 67 -6.65 -18.74 -59.98
N ALA A 68 -6.64 -18.42 -61.28
CA ALA A 68 -5.45 -18.44 -62.12
C ALA A 68 -4.60 -17.16 -61.99
N CYS A 69 -5.14 -16.10 -61.39
CA CYS A 69 -4.40 -14.88 -61.10
C CYS A 69 -3.54 -15.09 -59.85
N ALA A 70 -2.44 -15.83 -59.99
CA ALA A 70 -1.38 -15.83 -59.00
C ALA A 70 -0.78 -14.42 -58.98
N CYS A 71 -0.72 -13.79 -57.80
CA CYS A 71 -0.02 -12.52 -57.62
C CYS A 71 1.41 -12.70 -58.14
N GLY A 72 1.67 -12.21 -59.35
CA GLY A 72 2.91 -12.44 -60.08
C GLY A 72 4.07 -11.93 -59.24
N GLY A 73 4.94 -12.85 -58.84
CA GLY A 73 6.15 -12.53 -58.12
C GLY A 73 7.01 -11.59 -58.96
N LEU A 74 7.20 -10.36 -58.49
CA LEU A 74 8.40 -9.60 -58.78
C LEU A 74 9.57 -10.27 -58.04
N ALA A 75 9.99 -11.43 -58.56
CA ALA A 75 11.28 -12.01 -58.29
C ALA A 75 12.31 -11.14 -59.03
N ALA A 76 12.80 -10.12 -58.33
CA ALA A 76 14.00 -9.41 -58.75
C ALA A 76 15.16 -10.41 -58.76
N LEU A 77 15.85 -10.43 -59.88
CA LEU A 77 17.02 -11.24 -60.17
C LEU A 77 18.11 -11.06 -59.10
N GLY A 78 18.54 -12.17 -58.50
CA GLY A 78 19.92 -12.35 -58.07
C GLY A 78 20.25 -12.15 -56.59
N VAL A 79 19.91 -13.13 -55.74
CA VAL A 79 20.82 -13.76 -54.77
C VAL A 79 20.30 -15.18 -54.53
N GLN A 80 21.17 -16.18 -54.63
CA GLN A 80 20.86 -17.58 -54.27
C GLN A 80 20.55 -17.68 -52.77
N GLY A 81 19.32 -17.40 -52.40
CA GLY A 81 18.72 -17.71 -51.10
C GLY A 81 17.58 -18.68 -51.33
N GLN A 82 17.80 -19.95 -51.02
CA GLN A 82 16.81 -21.01 -51.07
C GLN A 82 15.59 -20.61 -50.22
N LEU A 83 14.47 -20.23 -50.85
CA LEU A 83 13.19 -20.08 -50.18
C LEU A 83 12.71 -21.48 -49.79
N VAL A 84 13.15 -21.96 -48.64
CA VAL A 84 12.65 -23.17 -47.99
C VAL A 84 11.24 -22.84 -47.48
N SER A 85 10.27 -22.89 -48.40
CA SER A 85 8.86 -23.06 -48.06
C SER A 85 8.61 -24.55 -47.78
N ASP A 86 9.20 -25.07 -46.71
CA ASP A 86 8.76 -26.32 -46.09
C ASP A 86 7.45 -26.03 -45.33
N GLY A 87 6.42 -25.65 -46.08
CA GLY A 87 5.03 -25.49 -45.62
C GLY A 87 4.38 -26.84 -45.30
N GLY A 88 5.13 -27.78 -44.73
CA GLY A 88 4.57 -28.97 -44.11
C GLY A 88 3.59 -28.50 -43.06
N SER A 89 2.29 -28.70 -43.32
CA SER A 89 1.21 -28.09 -42.58
C SER A 89 1.40 -28.30 -41.08
N SER A 90 1.59 -27.20 -40.36
CA SER A 90 1.75 -27.15 -38.91
C SER A 90 0.60 -27.80 -38.13
N SER A 91 -0.53 -28.08 -38.80
CA SER A 91 -1.65 -28.86 -38.27
C SER A 91 -1.30 -30.31 -37.91
N THR A 92 -0.31 -30.91 -38.58
CA THR A 92 0.07 -32.32 -38.36
C THR A 92 0.60 -32.60 -36.95
N ARG A 93 1.16 -31.61 -36.24
CA ARG A 93 1.75 -31.81 -34.90
C ARG A 93 0.74 -32.07 -33.79
N LEU A 94 -0.50 -31.60 -33.96
CA LEU A 94 -1.56 -31.73 -32.94
C LEU A 94 -2.51 -32.89 -33.24
N MET A 95 -2.53 -33.38 -34.47
CA MET A 95 -3.36 -34.50 -34.89
C MET A 95 -3.04 -35.76 -34.08
N GLY A 96 -4.08 -36.47 -33.65
CA GLY A 96 -3.96 -37.67 -32.82
C GLY A 96 -3.65 -37.42 -31.34
N GLN A 97 -3.42 -36.17 -30.92
CA GLN A 97 -3.20 -35.85 -29.51
C GLN A 97 -4.52 -35.61 -28.77
N SER A 98 -4.58 -36.06 -27.52
CA SER A 98 -5.68 -35.74 -26.62
C SER A 98 -5.62 -34.27 -26.22
N GLN A 99 -6.68 -33.52 -26.52
CA GLN A 99 -6.83 -32.11 -26.19
C GLN A 99 -7.91 -31.91 -25.13
N MET A 100 -7.69 -30.91 -24.26
CA MET A 100 -8.69 -30.40 -23.35
C MET A 100 -8.95 -28.93 -23.70
N LEU A 101 -10.12 -28.68 -24.29
CA LEU A 101 -10.55 -27.37 -24.75
C LEU A 101 -11.65 -26.82 -23.82
N TYR A 102 -11.56 -25.53 -23.57
CA TYR A 102 -12.56 -24.71 -22.89
C TYR A 102 -13.37 -23.96 -23.94
N LEU A 103 -14.69 -23.99 -23.82
CA LEU A 103 -15.61 -23.23 -24.65
C LEU A 103 -15.85 -21.83 -24.05
N ALA A 104 -16.30 -20.88 -24.87
CA ALA A 104 -16.59 -19.51 -24.46
C ALA A 104 -17.65 -19.45 -23.33
N ASN A 105 -18.54 -20.43 -23.26
CA ASN A 105 -19.53 -20.58 -22.17
C ASN A 105 -18.98 -21.23 -20.89
N GLY A 106 -17.67 -21.45 -20.79
CA GLY A 106 -17.01 -22.06 -19.64
C GLY A 106 -17.07 -23.60 -19.58
N LYS A 107 -17.80 -24.26 -20.47
CA LYS A 107 -17.82 -25.74 -20.55
C LYS A 107 -16.48 -26.27 -21.05
N LYS A 108 -16.17 -27.51 -20.68
CA LYS A 108 -14.94 -28.21 -21.10
C LYS A 108 -15.30 -29.35 -22.05
N VAL A 109 -14.48 -29.54 -23.08
CA VAL A 109 -14.56 -30.67 -24.00
C VAL A 109 -13.19 -31.32 -24.08
N SER A 110 -13.13 -32.63 -23.86
CA SER A 110 -11.92 -33.43 -24.03
C SER A 110 -12.10 -34.45 -25.14
N GLY A 111 -11.09 -34.61 -25.98
CA GLY A 111 -11.11 -35.59 -27.06
C GLY A 111 -9.81 -35.59 -27.85
N THR A 112 -9.65 -36.58 -28.71
CA THR A 112 -8.50 -36.68 -29.62
C THR A 112 -8.75 -35.84 -30.86
N LEU A 113 -7.80 -34.96 -31.21
CA LEU A 113 -7.93 -34.10 -32.38
C LEU A 113 -7.77 -34.91 -33.67
N ILE A 114 -8.83 -35.00 -34.47
CA ILE A 114 -8.85 -35.76 -35.73
C ILE A 114 -8.49 -34.86 -36.90
N ALA A 115 -9.11 -33.68 -36.97
CA ALA A 115 -8.92 -32.73 -38.06
C ALA A 115 -9.03 -31.30 -37.55
N ASP A 116 -8.32 -30.40 -38.23
CA ASP A 116 -8.24 -28.99 -37.88
C ASP A 116 -7.92 -28.19 -39.13
N ASN A 117 -8.89 -27.40 -39.60
CA ASN A 117 -8.73 -26.53 -40.76
C ASN A 117 -8.62 -25.04 -40.38
N GLY A 118 -8.44 -24.73 -39.10
CA GLY A 118 -8.39 -23.35 -38.58
C GLY A 118 -9.75 -22.66 -38.43
N LEU A 119 -10.85 -23.27 -38.87
CA LEU A 119 -12.22 -22.77 -38.69
C LEU A 119 -13.06 -23.73 -37.83
N VAL A 120 -12.87 -25.03 -38.04
CA VAL A 120 -13.55 -26.14 -37.38
C VAL A 120 -12.53 -27.17 -36.92
N LEU A 121 -12.65 -27.55 -35.65
CA LEU A 121 -11.91 -28.65 -35.03
C LEU A 121 -12.82 -29.86 -34.96
N LYS A 122 -12.38 -30.99 -35.52
CA LYS A 122 -13.05 -32.27 -35.33
C LYS A 122 -12.36 -33.06 -34.22
N LEU A 123 -13.06 -33.29 -33.12
CA LEU A 123 -12.59 -34.06 -31.98
C LEU A 123 -13.29 -35.41 -31.91
N ARG A 124 -12.56 -36.48 -31.59
CA ARG A 124 -13.12 -37.76 -31.13
C ARG A 124 -13.27 -37.71 -29.62
N THR A 125 -14.49 -37.55 -29.13
CA THR A 125 -14.80 -37.61 -27.69
C THR A 125 -15.28 -39.02 -27.33
N THR A 126 -15.56 -39.25 -26.04
CA THR A 126 -16.17 -40.51 -25.57
C THR A 126 -17.59 -40.72 -26.10
N SER A 127 -18.27 -39.64 -26.52
CA SER A 127 -19.64 -39.67 -27.04
C SER A 127 -19.71 -39.72 -28.57
N GLY A 128 -18.57 -39.81 -29.26
CA GLY A 128 -18.49 -39.81 -30.73
C GLY A 128 -17.63 -38.68 -31.28
N GLU A 129 -17.74 -38.42 -32.59
CA GLU A 129 -17.06 -37.29 -33.23
C GLU A 129 -17.87 -36.00 -33.03
N ARG A 130 -17.16 -34.90 -32.77
CA ARG A 130 -17.76 -33.58 -32.59
C ARG A 130 -16.97 -32.52 -33.34
N ASP A 131 -17.68 -31.72 -34.11
CA ASP A 131 -17.15 -30.52 -34.74
C ASP A 131 -17.33 -29.33 -33.79
N LEU A 132 -16.25 -28.60 -33.55
CA LEU A 132 -16.21 -27.39 -32.72
C LEU A 132 -15.71 -26.23 -33.58
N ARG A 133 -16.47 -25.14 -33.63
CA ARG A 133 -16.02 -23.92 -34.31
C ARG A 133 -15.10 -23.11 -33.40
N TYR A 134 -14.15 -22.37 -33.98
CA TYR A 134 -13.21 -21.58 -33.18
C TYR A 134 -13.89 -20.49 -32.35
N GLU A 135 -14.99 -19.92 -32.84
CA GLU A 135 -15.76 -18.90 -32.15
C GLU A 135 -16.45 -19.45 -30.89
N GLU A 136 -16.66 -20.77 -30.82
CA GLU A 136 -17.19 -21.42 -29.62
C GLU A 136 -16.12 -21.66 -28.55
N LEU A 137 -14.84 -21.48 -28.89
CA LEU A 137 -13.72 -21.72 -27.98
C LEU A 137 -13.42 -20.49 -27.14
N ALA A 138 -13.06 -20.72 -25.88
CA ALA A 138 -12.48 -19.67 -25.05
C ALA A 138 -11.10 -19.25 -25.61
N PRO A 139 -10.69 -17.97 -25.46
CA PRO A 139 -9.39 -17.47 -25.91
C PRO A 139 -8.20 -18.33 -25.49
N ARG A 140 -8.22 -18.86 -24.25
CA ARG A 140 -7.21 -19.80 -23.73
C ARG A 140 -7.02 -21.04 -24.62
N SER A 141 -8.11 -21.61 -25.15
CA SER A 141 -8.07 -22.80 -25.99
C SER A 141 -7.48 -22.50 -27.35
N ILE A 142 -7.90 -21.37 -27.95
CA ILE A 142 -7.38 -20.86 -29.22
C ILE A 142 -5.86 -20.67 -29.11
N TYR A 143 -5.41 -19.96 -28.08
CA TYR A 143 -3.98 -19.77 -27.80
C TYR A 143 -3.21 -21.09 -27.70
N ARG A 144 -3.74 -22.10 -27.01
CA ARG A 144 -3.05 -23.41 -26.86
C ARG A 144 -2.93 -24.16 -28.19
N LEU A 145 -3.97 -24.13 -29.01
CA LEU A 145 -3.99 -24.77 -30.31
C LEU A 145 -3.02 -24.07 -31.26
N GLU A 146 -3.10 -22.74 -31.36
CA GLU A 146 -2.17 -21.95 -32.18
C GLU A 146 -0.72 -22.17 -31.74
N LYS A 147 -0.46 -22.21 -30.42
CA LYS A 147 0.89 -22.48 -29.88
C LYS A 147 1.47 -23.81 -30.34
N GLY A 148 0.64 -24.83 -30.54
CA GLY A 148 1.09 -26.12 -31.06
C GLY A 148 1.42 -26.11 -32.55
N ARG A 149 0.80 -25.20 -33.30
CA ARG A 149 1.03 -25.03 -34.75
C ARG A 149 2.22 -24.13 -35.05
N THR A 150 2.39 -23.03 -34.32
CA THR A 150 3.41 -22.03 -34.63
C THR A 150 4.82 -22.60 -34.44
N PRO A 151 5.65 -22.67 -35.50
CA PRO A 151 7.05 -23.01 -35.37
C PRO A 151 7.81 -21.94 -34.58
N ARG A 152 8.84 -22.33 -33.82
CA ARG A 152 9.69 -21.38 -33.09
C ARG A 152 10.56 -20.48 -33.99
N THR A 153 10.58 -20.76 -35.29
CA THR A 153 11.32 -20.00 -36.30
C THR A 153 10.42 -19.03 -37.08
N ASP A 154 9.13 -18.97 -36.76
CA ASP A 154 8.16 -18.09 -37.40
C ASP A 154 7.95 -16.82 -36.56
N GLY A 155 8.65 -15.74 -36.90
CA GLY A 155 8.59 -14.48 -36.14
C GLY A 155 7.18 -13.87 -36.10
N LEU A 156 6.46 -13.87 -37.23
CA LEU A 156 5.09 -13.37 -37.31
C LEU A 156 4.11 -14.25 -36.54
N GLY A 157 4.25 -15.57 -36.65
CA GLY A 157 3.47 -16.52 -35.87
C GLY A 157 3.68 -16.36 -34.36
N LEU A 158 4.92 -16.15 -33.91
CA LEU A 158 5.24 -15.89 -32.51
C LEU A 158 4.63 -14.56 -32.03
N MET A 159 4.65 -13.50 -32.86
CA MET A 159 3.97 -12.24 -32.54
C MET A 159 2.46 -12.47 -32.35
N LYS A 160 1.81 -13.20 -33.27
CA LYS A 160 0.38 -13.58 -33.16
C LYS A 160 0.09 -14.39 -31.90
N LEU A 161 1.00 -15.29 -31.49
CA LEU A 161 0.87 -15.98 -30.19
C LEU A 161 0.96 -15.04 -29.00
N GLY A 162 1.75 -13.97 -29.12
CA GLY A 162 1.78 -12.88 -28.15
C GLY A 162 0.41 -12.22 -28.01
N ASP A 163 -0.21 -11.86 -29.14
CA ASP A 163 -1.54 -11.24 -29.18
C ASP A 163 -2.62 -12.16 -28.59
N LEU A 164 -2.64 -13.43 -28.98
CA LEU A 164 -3.60 -14.41 -28.45
C LEU A 164 -3.39 -14.68 -26.95
N ALA A 165 -2.14 -14.69 -26.50
CA ALA A 165 -1.84 -14.83 -25.07
C ALA A 165 -2.31 -13.59 -24.29
N ARG A 166 -2.16 -12.39 -24.85
CA ARG A 166 -2.65 -11.13 -24.28
C ARG A 166 -4.17 -11.15 -24.16
N GLU A 167 -4.89 -11.48 -25.24
CA GLU A 167 -6.36 -11.59 -25.25
C GLU A 167 -6.88 -12.64 -24.24
N ALA A 168 -6.12 -13.70 -24.00
CA ALA A 168 -6.44 -14.72 -23.00
C ALA A 168 -6.06 -14.32 -21.56
N GLY A 169 -5.50 -13.12 -21.32
CA GLY A 169 -5.04 -12.65 -20.02
C GLY A 169 -3.76 -13.32 -19.52
N PHE A 170 -2.98 -13.94 -20.41
CA PHE A 170 -1.71 -14.59 -20.09
C PHE A 170 -0.52 -13.67 -20.31
N TRP A 171 -0.44 -12.59 -19.53
CA TRP A 171 0.53 -11.50 -19.70
C TRP A 171 2.00 -11.97 -19.77
N ALA A 172 2.40 -12.89 -18.89
CA ALA A 172 3.76 -13.44 -18.88
C ALA A 172 4.09 -14.26 -20.15
N HIS A 173 3.09 -14.96 -20.72
CA HIS A 173 3.26 -15.69 -21.97
C HIS A 173 3.31 -14.74 -23.16
N ALA A 174 2.46 -13.71 -23.18
CA ALA A 174 2.46 -12.69 -24.23
C ALA A 174 3.84 -12.01 -24.34
N ASN A 175 4.36 -11.51 -23.21
CA ASN A 175 5.68 -10.89 -23.14
C ASN A 175 6.79 -11.83 -23.64
N ARG A 176 6.72 -13.12 -23.30
CA ARG A 176 7.70 -14.12 -23.76
C ARG A 176 7.65 -14.30 -25.27
N HIS A 177 6.45 -14.48 -25.85
CA HIS A 177 6.29 -14.68 -27.29
C HIS A 177 6.70 -13.46 -28.10
N TYR A 178 6.37 -12.25 -27.64
CA TYR A 178 6.86 -11.02 -28.26
C TYR A 178 8.41 -10.93 -28.24
N LYS A 179 9.05 -11.29 -27.12
CA LYS A 179 10.52 -11.32 -27.03
C LYS A 179 11.13 -12.40 -27.91
N GLU A 180 10.48 -13.55 -28.08
CA GLU A 180 10.92 -14.61 -28.99
C GLU A 180 10.76 -14.18 -30.45
N ALA A 181 9.64 -13.55 -30.81
CA ALA A 181 9.41 -12.98 -32.14
C ALA A 181 10.49 -11.96 -32.52
N LEU A 182 10.88 -11.05 -31.61
CA LEU A 182 11.98 -10.10 -31.82
C LEU A 182 13.34 -10.75 -32.08
N LYS A 183 13.60 -11.92 -31.47
CA LYS A 183 14.86 -12.66 -31.67
C LYS A 183 14.90 -13.32 -33.03
N VAL A 184 13.75 -13.82 -33.49
CA VAL A 184 13.61 -14.51 -34.77
C VAL A 184 13.59 -13.51 -35.92
N ASP A 185 12.83 -12.43 -35.78
CA ASP A 185 12.68 -11.39 -36.80
C ASP A 185 12.83 -9.98 -36.17
N PRO A 186 14.04 -9.41 -36.16
CA PRO A 186 14.29 -8.07 -35.64
C PRO A 186 13.55 -6.95 -36.39
N ALA A 187 13.07 -7.18 -37.63
CA ALA A 187 12.34 -6.18 -38.38
C ALA A 187 10.95 -5.88 -37.79
N LEU A 188 10.41 -6.79 -36.98
CA LEU A 188 9.14 -6.62 -36.26
C LEU A 188 9.23 -5.67 -35.06
N ARG A 189 10.43 -5.13 -34.76
CA ARG A 189 10.67 -4.33 -33.55
C ARG A 189 9.67 -3.20 -33.30
N PRO A 190 9.38 -2.29 -34.25
CA PRO A 190 8.46 -1.17 -33.97
C PRO A 190 7.06 -1.63 -33.57
N ARG A 191 6.57 -2.72 -34.20
CA ARG A 191 5.25 -3.29 -33.92
C ARG A 191 5.24 -4.00 -32.55
N ILE A 192 6.27 -4.77 -32.25
CA ILE A 192 6.36 -5.51 -30.98
C ILE A 192 6.57 -4.57 -29.80
N GLU A 193 7.36 -3.49 -29.94
CA GLU A 193 7.51 -2.49 -28.89
C GLU A 193 6.19 -1.79 -28.57
N THR A 194 5.40 -1.47 -29.60
CA THR A 194 4.03 -0.94 -29.44
C THR A 194 3.13 -1.95 -28.71
N ALA A 195 3.18 -3.23 -29.11
CA ALA A 195 2.39 -4.28 -28.47
C ALA A 195 2.81 -4.54 -27.02
N LEU A 196 4.11 -4.48 -26.71
CA LEU A 196 4.65 -4.63 -25.36
C LEU A 196 4.26 -3.45 -24.46
N ALA A 197 4.20 -2.23 -24.99
CA ALA A 197 3.71 -1.07 -24.25
C ALA A 197 2.23 -1.25 -23.88
N GLY A 198 1.38 -1.58 -24.86
CA GLY A 198 -0.04 -1.87 -24.59
C GLY A 198 -0.25 -3.04 -23.62
N LEU A 199 0.57 -4.09 -23.73
CA LEU A 199 0.54 -5.24 -22.81
C LEU A 199 0.83 -4.82 -21.36
N ARG A 200 1.80 -3.94 -21.12
CA ARG A 200 2.13 -3.46 -19.76
C ARG A 200 0.99 -2.63 -19.18
N GLU A 201 0.43 -1.73 -19.98
CA GLU A 201 -0.71 -0.92 -19.56
C GLU A 201 -1.91 -1.82 -19.19
N GLU A 202 -2.32 -2.73 -20.07
CA GLU A 202 -3.44 -3.67 -19.83
C GLU A 202 -3.20 -4.54 -18.59
N ALA A 203 -2.00 -5.12 -18.45
CA ALA A 203 -1.65 -5.97 -17.30
C ALA A 203 -1.69 -5.19 -15.98
N SER A 204 -1.13 -3.98 -15.97
CA SER A 204 -1.14 -3.12 -14.78
C SER A 204 -2.57 -2.75 -14.35
N GLN A 205 -3.46 -2.47 -15.31
CA GLN A 205 -4.87 -2.17 -15.06
C GLN A 205 -5.64 -3.40 -14.56
N ALA A 206 -5.34 -4.59 -15.07
CA ALA A 206 -5.96 -5.83 -14.60
C ALA A 206 -5.63 -6.11 -13.12
N VAL A 207 -4.36 -5.99 -12.72
CA VAL A 207 -3.94 -6.18 -11.32
C VAL A 207 -4.55 -5.10 -10.41
N LEU A 208 -4.62 -3.84 -10.88
CA LEU A 208 -5.30 -2.77 -10.14
C LEU A 208 -6.81 -3.04 -9.98
N ALA A 209 -7.47 -3.63 -10.97
CA ALA A 209 -8.87 -4.01 -10.87
C ALA A 209 -9.10 -5.11 -9.82
N GLU A 210 -8.19 -6.09 -9.72
CA GLU A 210 -8.22 -7.10 -8.66
C GLU A 210 -8.05 -6.46 -7.28
N ALA A 211 -7.11 -5.51 -7.12
CA ALA A 211 -6.95 -4.76 -5.88
C ALA A 211 -8.23 -4.00 -5.48
N ARG A 212 -8.89 -3.33 -6.43
CA ARG A 212 -10.16 -2.63 -6.19
C ARG A 212 -11.26 -3.59 -5.74
N GLU A 213 -11.34 -4.78 -6.34
CA GLU A 213 -12.33 -5.80 -5.96
C GLU A 213 -12.05 -6.38 -4.57
N ASP A 214 -10.79 -6.59 -4.20
CA ASP A 214 -10.41 -7.00 -2.84
C ASP A 214 -10.75 -5.92 -1.80
N MET A 215 -10.55 -4.64 -2.13
CA MET A 215 -11.01 -3.54 -1.28
C MET A 215 -12.54 -3.56 -1.09
N ARG A 216 -13.31 -3.79 -2.17
CA ARG A 216 -14.78 -3.93 -2.09
C ARG A 216 -15.20 -5.09 -1.19
N LYS A 217 -14.46 -6.21 -1.24
CA LYS A 217 -14.66 -7.39 -0.38
C LYS A 217 -14.10 -7.23 1.03
N LYS A 218 -13.56 -6.05 1.38
CA LYS A 218 -12.89 -5.74 2.66
C LYS A 218 -11.68 -6.64 2.95
N LYS A 219 -11.06 -7.21 1.92
CA LYS A 219 -9.84 -8.02 2.01
C LYS A 219 -8.61 -7.12 1.87
N VAL A 220 -8.39 -6.26 2.88
CA VAL A 220 -7.38 -5.18 2.81
C VAL A 220 -5.96 -5.71 2.54
N LYS A 221 -5.57 -6.85 3.13
CA LYS A 221 -4.25 -7.46 2.89
C LYS A 221 -4.05 -7.98 1.47
N ASP A 222 -5.10 -8.56 0.88
CA ASP A 222 -5.04 -9.04 -0.50
C ASP A 222 -4.96 -7.85 -1.47
N ALA A 223 -5.74 -6.79 -1.20
CA ALA A 223 -5.65 -5.53 -1.93
C ALA A 223 -4.24 -4.92 -1.84
N GLU A 224 -3.66 -4.81 -0.65
CA GLU A 224 -2.30 -4.31 -0.45
C GLU A 224 -1.27 -5.10 -1.28
N LYS A 225 -1.35 -6.43 -1.26
CA LYS A 225 -0.48 -7.30 -2.07
C LYS A 225 -0.58 -6.98 -3.57
N HIS A 226 -1.80 -6.83 -4.10
CA HIS A 226 -2.00 -6.48 -5.51
C HIS A 226 -1.49 -5.07 -5.83
N LEU A 227 -1.74 -4.08 -4.96
CA LEU A 227 -1.25 -2.71 -5.15
C LEU A 227 0.29 -2.65 -5.12
N THR A 228 0.93 -3.38 -4.21
CA THR A 228 2.39 -3.52 -4.18
C THR A 228 2.93 -4.19 -5.44
N ALA A 229 2.23 -5.20 -5.98
CA ALA A 229 2.60 -5.81 -7.25
C ALA A 229 2.54 -4.80 -8.40
N VAL A 230 1.52 -3.93 -8.45
CA VAL A 230 1.46 -2.85 -9.45
C VAL A 230 2.67 -1.93 -9.38
N LEU A 231 3.04 -1.48 -8.17
CA LEU A 231 4.19 -0.58 -7.97
C LEU A 231 5.53 -1.22 -8.34
N ASN A 232 5.70 -2.52 -8.05
CA ASN A 232 6.96 -3.22 -8.29
C ASN A 232 7.13 -3.65 -9.75
N GLU A 233 6.06 -4.14 -10.38
CA GLU A 233 6.12 -4.69 -11.74
C GLU A 233 5.86 -3.64 -12.83
N PHE A 234 5.15 -2.55 -12.50
CA PHE A 234 4.70 -1.53 -13.46
C PHE A 234 4.91 -0.08 -12.94
N PRO A 235 6.11 0.29 -12.46
CA PRO A 235 6.34 1.57 -11.79
C PRO A 235 6.04 2.81 -12.66
N ASP A 236 6.19 2.67 -13.98
CA ASP A 236 6.03 3.77 -14.94
C ASP A 236 4.59 3.92 -15.47
N GLU A 237 3.68 3.00 -15.10
CA GLU A 237 2.32 2.98 -15.63
C GLU A 237 1.38 3.87 -14.81
N ARG A 238 0.31 4.38 -15.45
CA ARG A 238 -0.73 5.17 -14.75
C ARG A 238 -1.34 4.42 -13.56
N ALA A 239 -1.43 3.09 -13.65
CA ALA A 239 -1.93 2.24 -12.58
C ALA A 239 -1.07 2.33 -11.31
N ALA A 240 0.25 2.56 -11.42
CA ALA A 240 1.13 2.71 -10.26
C ALA A 240 0.84 3.99 -9.46
N VAL A 241 0.54 5.10 -10.14
CA VAL A 241 0.16 6.36 -9.47
C VAL A 241 -1.12 6.15 -8.64
N GLU A 242 -2.12 5.49 -9.21
CA GLU A 242 -3.35 5.17 -8.48
C GLU A 242 -3.10 4.16 -7.35
N ALA A 243 -2.27 3.15 -7.60
CA ALA A 243 -1.95 2.13 -6.59
C ALA A 243 -1.25 2.73 -5.36
N ALA A 244 -0.30 3.65 -5.58
CA ALA A 244 0.37 4.39 -4.51
C ALA A 244 -0.65 5.20 -3.68
N ALA A 245 -1.56 5.91 -4.35
CA ALA A 245 -2.60 6.68 -3.67
C ALA A 245 -3.58 5.80 -2.87
N MET A 246 -3.87 4.58 -3.32
CA MET A 246 -4.70 3.63 -2.57
C MET A 246 -3.95 3.06 -1.35
N LEU A 247 -2.68 2.71 -1.48
CA LEU A 247 -1.86 2.23 -0.36
C LEU A 247 -1.72 3.27 0.73
N ASP A 248 -1.46 4.54 0.38
CA ASP A 248 -1.38 5.63 1.35
C ASP A 248 -2.68 5.80 2.15
N ARG A 249 -3.84 5.66 1.50
CA ARG A 249 -5.15 5.66 2.19
C ARG A 249 -5.30 4.47 3.13
N ILE A 250 -4.89 3.27 2.72
CA ILE A 250 -4.94 2.07 3.58
C ILE A 250 -4.09 2.31 4.82
N HIS A 251 -2.83 2.71 4.66
CA HIS A 251 -1.92 2.95 5.78
C HIS A 251 -2.38 4.10 6.68
N THR A 252 -2.95 5.16 6.12
CA THR A 252 -3.53 6.27 6.89
C THR A 252 -4.76 5.82 7.68
N GLN A 253 -5.64 5.00 7.11
CA GLN A 253 -6.79 4.42 7.82
C GLN A 253 -6.35 3.47 8.93
N GLU A 254 -5.32 2.66 8.71
CA GLU A 254 -4.77 1.78 9.75
C GLU A 254 -4.13 2.57 10.90
N ARG A 255 -3.35 3.61 10.58
CA ARG A 255 -2.79 4.51 11.59
C ARG A 255 -3.91 5.14 12.43
N THR A 256 -4.91 5.73 11.80
CA THR A 256 -6.04 6.37 12.51
C THR A 256 -6.88 5.40 13.33
N ARG A 257 -7.04 4.15 12.90
CA ARG A 257 -7.70 3.10 13.71
C ARG A 257 -6.84 2.60 14.87
N SER A 258 -5.52 2.57 14.70
CA SER A 258 -4.60 2.05 15.72
C SER A 258 -4.38 3.01 16.89
N VAL A 259 -4.43 4.33 16.67
CA VAL A 259 -4.24 5.36 17.70
C VAL A 259 -5.17 5.18 18.91
N PRO A 260 -6.52 5.18 18.77
CA PRO A 260 -7.41 5.06 19.94
C PRO A 260 -7.31 3.71 20.66
N ALA A 261 -6.89 2.64 19.95
CA ALA A 261 -6.64 1.35 20.58
C ALA A 261 -5.35 1.38 21.41
N ARG A 262 -4.29 2.01 20.89
CA ARG A 262 -3.02 2.21 21.60
C ARG A 262 -3.20 3.13 22.80
N ASP A 263 -3.95 4.21 22.67
CA ASP A 263 -4.24 5.15 23.77
C ASP A 263 -4.94 4.44 24.92
N LYS A 264 -5.98 3.62 24.64
CA LYS A 264 -6.65 2.80 25.66
C LYS A 264 -5.70 1.80 26.34
N GLN A 265 -4.74 1.24 25.60
CA GLN A 265 -3.73 0.35 26.18
C GLN A 265 -2.77 1.11 27.09
N LEU A 266 -2.32 2.30 26.68
CA LEU A 266 -1.49 3.19 27.50
C LEU A 266 -2.23 3.61 28.77
N GLU A 267 -3.49 4.05 28.65
CA GLU A 267 -4.34 4.39 29.81
C GLU A 267 -4.42 3.23 30.80
N LYS A 268 -4.67 2.01 30.32
CA LYS A 268 -4.73 0.81 31.16
C LYS A 268 -3.38 0.50 31.82
N LEU A 269 -2.28 0.68 31.08
CA LEU A 269 -0.92 0.44 31.58
C LEU A 269 -0.56 1.39 32.73
N PHE A 270 -0.92 2.68 32.59
CA PHE A 270 -0.60 3.72 33.57
C PHE A 270 -1.67 3.92 34.66
N ALA A 271 -2.88 3.37 34.50
CA ALA A 271 -4.02 3.58 35.41
C ALA A 271 -3.67 3.40 36.90
N SER A 272 -2.87 2.39 37.23
CA SER A 272 -2.50 2.12 38.62
C SER A 272 -1.51 3.13 39.20
N ALA A 273 -0.63 3.72 38.39
CA ALA A 273 0.30 4.76 38.82
C ALA A 273 -0.41 6.11 38.92
N VAL A 274 -1.24 6.45 37.93
CA VAL A 274 -2.08 7.66 37.92
C VAL A 274 -3.01 7.70 39.13
N SER A 275 -3.65 6.57 39.47
CA SER A 275 -4.50 6.49 40.67
C SER A 275 -3.74 6.78 41.98
N ASP A 276 -2.47 6.37 42.10
CA ASP A 276 -1.65 6.71 43.27
C ASP A 276 -1.28 8.21 43.30
N LEU A 277 -1.02 8.81 42.13
CA LEU A 277 -0.75 10.25 41.98
C LEU A 277 -1.97 11.09 42.35
N ASP A 278 -3.15 10.75 41.83
CA ASP A 278 -4.41 11.43 42.13
C ASP A 278 -4.75 11.36 43.62
N TYR A 279 -4.59 10.16 44.22
CA TYR A 279 -4.79 9.99 45.66
C TYR A 279 -3.81 10.84 46.48
N ALA A 280 -2.56 10.94 46.04
CA ALA A 280 -1.57 11.77 46.70
C ALA A 280 -1.91 13.26 46.62
N ALA A 281 -2.39 13.73 45.45
CA ALA A 281 -2.83 15.11 45.27
C ALA A 281 -4.00 15.46 46.20
N ASP A 282 -5.02 14.58 46.25
CA ASP A 282 -6.17 14.73 47.16
C ASP A 282 -5.74 14.72 48.63
N SER A 283 -4.84 13.81 49.01
CA SER A 283 -4.30 13.73 50.37
C SER A 283 -3.49 14.97 50.76
N ASN A 284 -2.68 15.52 49.84
CA ASN A 284 -1.96 16.78 50.07
C ASN A 284 -2.95 17.95 50.26
N HIS A 285 -4.00 18.02 49.44
CA HIS A 285 -5.05 19.03 49.58
C HIS A 285 -5.83 18.92 50.91
N LYS A 286 -6.17 17.69 51.35
CA LYS A 286 -6.75 17.43 52.67
C LYS A 286 -5.85 17.85 53.80
N GLY A 287 -4.52 17.70 53.63
CA GLY A 287 -3.53 18.19 54.57
C GLY A 287 -3.63 19.71 54.74
N LEU A 288 -3.66 20.44 53.63
CA LEU A 288 -3.71 21.92 53.61
C LEU A 288 -5.00 22.49 54.20
N THR A 289 -6.12 21.79 54.02
CA THR A 289 -7.45 22.25 54.47
C THR A 289 -7.84 21.74 55.85
N SER A 290 -7.00 20.91 56.48
CA SER A 290 -7.33 20.32 57.78
C SER A 290 -7.23 21.34 58.91
N LYS A 291 -8.25 21.38 59.76
CA LYS A 291 -8.23 22.16 61.01
C LYS A 291 -7.41 21.50 62.13
N SER A 292 -7.01 20.25 61.97
CA SER A 292 -6.26 19.49 62.97
C SER A 292 -4.85 19.19 62.45
N GLN A 293 -3.83 19.64 63.18
CA GLN A 293 -2.44 19.47 62.77
C GLN A 293 -2.05 17.99 62.64
N SER A 294 -2.47 17.13 63.57
CA SER A 294 -2.21 15.68 63.48
C SER A 294 -2.85 15.04 62.25
N ARG A 295 -4.07 15.47 61.89
CA ARG A 295 -4.74 15.00 60.64
C ARG A 295 -4.03 15.53 59.40
N SER A 296 -3.53 16.76 59.44
CA SER A 296 -2.75 17.37 58.37
C SER A 296 -1.46 16.57 58.09
N ILE A 297 -0.66 16.33 59.15
CA ILE A 297 0.57 15.54 59.09
C ILE A 297 0.33 14.13 58.54
N ASN A 298 -0.71 13.45 59.03
CA ASN A 298 -1.05 12.11 58.53
C ASN A 298 -1.45 12.13 57.06
N SER A 299 -2.17 13.16 56.61
CA SER A 299 -2.54 13.31 55.19
C SER A 299 -1.31 13.51 54.29
N TYR A 300 -0.35 14.34 54.70
CA TYR A 300 0.90 14.51 53.94
C TYR A 300 1.77 13.24 53.92
N ARG A 301 1.88 12.52 55.04
CA ARG A 301 2.59 11.23 55.09
C ARG A 301 1.96 10.20 54.13
N ASN A 302 0.63 10.15 54.10
CA ASN A 302 -0.10 9.28 53.18
C ASN A 302 0.13 9.66 51.71
N ALA A 303 0.12 10.96 51.39
CA ALA A 303 0.45 11.48 50.07
C ALA A 303 1.87 11.07 49.63
N ILE A 304 2.87 11.29 50.48
CA ILE A 304 4.27 10.90 50.22
C ILE A 304 4.39 9.38 49.97
N SER A 305 3.77 8.55 50.81
CA SER A 305 3.77 7.08 50.64
C SER A 305 3.18 6.65 49.29
N ARG A 306 2.15 7.34 48.82
CA ARG A 306 1.49 7.07 47.53
C ARG A 306 2.34 7.53 46.35
N LEU A 307 2.99 8.68 46.45
CA LEU A 307 3.94 9.14 45.43
C LEU A 307 5.09 8.16 45.26
N VAL A 308 5.71 7.68 46.33
CA VAL A 308 6.78 6.67 46.25
C VAL A 308 6.30 5.39 45.54
N ARG A 309 5.08 4.93 45.85
CA ARG A 309 4.49 3.76 45.18
C ARG A 309 4.21 4.03 43.70
N GLY A 310 3.64 5.18 43.36
CA GLY A 310 3.37 5.61 41.98
C GLY A 310 4.66 5.64 41.15
N ARG A 311 5.70 6.32 41.64
CA ARG A 311 7.01 6.38 40.99
C ARG A 311 7.66 5.01 40.78
N LYS A 312 7.59 4.13 41.79
CA LYS A 312 8.08 2.74 41.65
C LYS A 312 7.33 1.97 40.55
N LYS A 313 6.02 2.19 40.39
CA LYS A 313 5.24 1.61 39.30
C LYS A 313 5.66 2.18 37.95
N LEU A 314 5.86 3.50 37.84
CA LEU A 314 6.34 4.16 36.62
C LEU A 314 7.69 3.59 36.17
N ALA A 315 8.69 3.55 37.06
CA ALA A 315 9.99 2.94 36.77
C ALA A 315 9.88 1.45 36.38
N GLY A 316 8.92 0.73 36.96
CA GLY A 316 8.62 -0.65 36.58
C GLY A 316 7.99 -0.79 35.18
N ILE A 317 7.15 0.17 34.78
CA ILE A 317 6.55 0.24 33.43
C ILE A 317 7.64 0.57 32.41
N GLU A 318 8.43 1.61 32.66
CA GLU A 318 9.54 2.05 31.82
C GLU A 318 10.54 0.89 31.58
N LYS A 319 11.01 0.23 32.65
CA LYS A 319 11.94 -0.90 32.54
C LYS A 319 11.39 -2.06 31.70
N LYS A 320 10.08 -2.34 31.78
CA LYS A 320 9.43 -3.42 31.01
C LYS A 320 9.21 -3.06 29.54
N ASN A 321 9.18 -1.77 29.21
CA ASN A 321 8.83 -1.25 27.89
C ASN A 321 9.94 -0.33 27.33
N LYS A 322 11.20 -0.61 27.67
CA LYS A 322 12.36 0.23 27.30
C LYS A 322 12.51 0.51 25.80
N ASP A 323 11.97 -0.37 24.97
CA ASP A 323 12.05 -0.28 23.50
C ASP A 323 10.83 0.46 22.90
N ASP A 324 9.76 0.71 23.68
CA ASP A 324 8.63 1.53 23.26
C ASP A 324 8.82 2.98 23.71
N ARG A 325 9.36 3.79 22.80
CA ARG A 325 9.60 5.22 23.00
C ARG A 325 8.38 5.98 23.55
N VAL A 326 7.17 5.66 23.09
CA VAL A 326 5.94 6.38 23.51
C VAL A 326 5.62 6.06 24.98
N VAL A 327 5.86 4.82 25.41
CA VAL A 327 5.66 4.42 26.81
C VAL A 327 6.69 5.08 27.71
N VAL A 328 7.96 5.13 27.30
CA VAL A 328 9.05 5.76 28.06
C VAL A 328 8.80 7.26 28.23
N GLU A 329 8.53 7.99 27.14
CA GLU A 329 8.24 9.43 27.20
C GLU A 329 7.06 9.72 28.13
N ARG A 330 5.99 8.90 28.08
CA ARG A 330 4.83 9.07 28.97
C ARG A 330 5.13 8.75 30.43
N ALA A 331 6.00 7.77 30.71
CA ALA A 331 6.42 7.45 32.06
C ALA A 331 7.24 8.58 32.68
N ASP A 332 8.16 9.17 31.91
CA ASP A 332 8.99 10.31 32.34
C ASP A 332 8.16 11.54 32.67
N GLU A 333 7.17 11.88 31.83
CA GLU A 333 6.23 12.97 32.09
C GLU A 333 5.50 12.81 33.43
N LEU A 334 5.01 11.59 33.71
CA LEU A 334 4.30 11.29 34.95
C LEU A 334 5.25 11.28 36.16
N ASP A 335 6.50 10.84 36.00
CA ASP A 335 7.49 10.86 37.08
C ASP A 335 7.89 12.30 37.44
N ALA A 336 8.05 13.17 36.45
CA ALA A 336 8.30 14.59 36.66
C ALA A 336 7.15 15.26 37.46
N GLN A 337 5.89 14.97 37.12
CA GLN A 337 4.73 15.42 37.89
C GLN A 337 4.74 14.86 39.33
N ALA A 338 5.10 13.58 39.48
CA ALA A 338 5.21 12.93 40.78
C ALA A 338 6.27 13.61 41.67
N ILE A 339 7.42 13.97 41.09
CA ILE A 339 8.51 14.65 41.80
C ILE A 339 8.04 16.04 42.28
N GLU A 340 7.42 16.85 41.43
CA GLU A 340 6.96 18.19 41.84
C GLU A 340 5.92 18.13 42.96
N LEU A 341 4.96 17.19 42.86
CA LEU A 341 3.97 16.96 43.91
C LEU A 341 4.62 16.43 45.20
N TYR A 342 5.68 15.60 45.09
CA TYR A 342 6.45 15.10 46.23
C TYR A 342 7.17 16.24 46.96
N VAL A 343 7.84 17.12 46.22
CA VAL A 343 8.53 18.29 46.78
C VAL A 343 7.54 19.17 47.53
N THR A 344 6.42 19.53 46.88
CA THR A 344 5.38 20.38 47.47
C THR A 344 4.80 19.78 48.74
N THR A 345 4.42 18.49 48.70
CA THR A 345 3.85 17.78 49.86
C THR A 345 4.86 17.70 51.01
N SER A 346 6.14 17.50 50.70
CA SER A 346 7.21 17.43 51.71
C SER A 346 7.44 18.79 52.38
N LEU A 347 7.42 19.88 51.63
CA LEU A 347 7.52 21.24 52.19
C LEU A 347 6.34 21.55 53.15
N ASN A 348 5.13 21.14 52.80
CA ASN A 348 3.95 21.29 53.66
C ASN A 348 4.08 20.48 54.96
N LEU A 349 4.60 19.25 54.86
CA LEU A 349 4.87 18.39 56.02
C LEU A 349 5.94 18.99 56.93
N VAL A 350 7.05 19.47 56.34
CA VAL A 350 8.13 20.17 57.07
C VAL A 350 7.58 21.37 57.83
N SER A 351 6.79 22.22 57.17
CA SER A 351 6.15 23.38 57.81
C SER A 351 5.26 22.96 58.98
N SER A 352 4.49 21.88 58.82
CA SER A 352 3.63 21.36 59.88
C SER A 352 4.42 20.88 61.11
N TYR A 353 5.60 20.26 60.92
CA TYR A 353 6.47 19.87 62.03
C TYR A 353 7.15 21.06 62.71
N MET A 354 7.55 22.07 61.93
CA MET A 354 8.15 23.28 62.48
C MET A 354 7.18 24.03 63.40
N VAL A 355 5.90 24.13 63.03
CA VAL A 355 4.86 24.72 63.90
C VAL A 355 4.71 23.94 65.21
N GLN A 356 4.97 22.64 65.18
CA GLN A 356 4.95 21.74 66.34
C GLN A 356 6.26 21.71 67.13
N THR A 357 7.23 22.57 66.78
CA THR A 357 8.60 22.58 67.30
C THR A 357 9.31 21.22 67.25
N SER A 358 8.88 20.35 66.33
CA SER A 358 9.42 18.99 66.15
C SER A 358 10.52 18.98 65.09
N TYR A 359 11.62 19.69 65.36
CA TYR A 359 12.69 19.94 64.39
C TYR A 359 13.35 18.67 63.84
N ASN A 360 13.50 17.62 64.66
CA ASN A 360 14.07 16.33 64.23
C ASN A 360 13.21 15.66 63.13
N GLU A 361 11.89 15.67 63.29
CA GLU A 361 10.97 15.13 62.28
C GLU A 361 10.92 16.02 61.03
N ALA A 362 10.98 17.35 61.21
CA ALA A 362 11.08 18.28 60.09
C ALA A 362 12.35 18.02 59.26
N LEU A 363 13.51 17.90 59.91
CA LEU A 363 14.79 17.67 59.26
C LEU A 363 14.82 16.31 58.55
N LYS A 364 14.26 15.26 59.17
CA LYS A 364 14.09 13.94 58.55
C LYS A 364 13.26 14.01 57.28
N ALA A 365 12.13 14.72 57.30
CA ALA A 365 11.28 14.91 56.11
C ALA A 365 12.00 15.71 55.01
N ALA A 366 12.70 16.79 55.38
CA ALA A 366 13.46 17.61 54.44
C ALA A 366 14.59 16.81 53.76
N ASN A 367 15.38 16.06 54.53
CA ASN A 367 16.47 15.22 54.00
C ASN A 367 15.95 14.12 53.06
N ALA A 368 14.83 13.48 53.41
CA ALA A 368 14.19 12.49 52.53
C ALA A 368 13.73 13.13 51.20
N ALA A 369 13.31 14.39 51.21
CA ALA A 369 12.91 15.10 50.01
C ALA A 369 14.09 15.59 49.17
N VAL A 370 15.16 16.10 49.80
CA VAL A 370 16.42 16.45 49.12
C VAL A 370 17.03 15.23 48.43
N ALA A 371 16.92 14.04 49.02
CA ALA A 371 17.39 12.81 48.37
C ALA A 371 16.64 12.49 47.07
N VAL A 372 15.38 12.94 46.93
CA VAL A 372 14.56 12.78 45.72
C VAL A 372 14.81 13.89 44.70
N ALA A 373 14.97 15.13 45.16
CA ALA A 373 15.18 16.31 44.31
C ALA A 373 16.37 17.15 44.85
N PRO A 374 17.61 16.71 44.64
CA PRO A 374 18.80 17.27 45.30
C PRO A 374 19.12 18.71 44.88
N THR A 375 18.64 19.13 43.71
CA THR A 375 18.87 20.47 43.15
C THR A 375 17.72 21.44 43.45
N ASP A 376 16.66 21.01 44.14
CA ASP A 376 15.52 21.89 44.43
C ASP A 376 15.86 22.89 45.54
N GLN A 377 15.95 24.16 45.16
CA GLN A 377 16.33 25.26 46.06
C GLN A 377 15.33 25.48 47.21
N ARG A 378 14.04 25.14 47.03
CA ARG A 378 13.02 25.30 48.06
C ARG A 378 13.28 24.32 49.21
N LEU A 379 13.65 23.08 48.89
CA LEU A 379 13.99 22.05 49.87
C LEU A 379 15.29 22.36 50.60
N LEU A 380 16.34 22.78 49.87
CA LEU A 380 17.61 23.18 50.47
C LEU A 380 17.43 24.35 51.45
N SER A 381 16.65 25.36 51.04
CA SER A 381 16.31 26.51 51.90
C SER A 381 15.49 26.09 53.11
N ALA A 382 14.51 25.20 52.95
CA ALA A 382 13.71 24.68 54.07
C ALA A 382 14.57 23.93 55.08
N ARG A 383 15.49 23.09 54.60
CA ARG A 383 16.46 22.38 55.45
C ARG A 383 17.32 23.35 56.27
N ALA A 384 17.93 24.35 55.63
CA ALA A 384 18.77 25.34 56.30
C ALA A 384 18.01 26.11 57.40
N ARG A 385 16.73 26.46 57.14
CA ARG A 385 15.88 27.11 58.16
C ARG A 385 15.63 26.22 59.38
N ILE A 386 15.46 24.91 59.19
CA ILE A 386 15.26 23.97 60.30
C ILE A 386 16.54 23.85 61.13
N GLU A 387 17.70 23.77 60.48
CA GLU A 387 19.01 23.68 61.14
C GLU A 387 19.28 24.93 62.00
N ASN A 388 19.02 26.12 61.48
CA ASN A 388 19.13 27.37 62.25
C ASN A 388 18.16 27.41 63.44
N ALA A 389 16.89 27.06 63.22
CA ALA A 389 15.88 27.08 64.28
C ALA A 389 16.17 26.04 65.39
N ALA A 390 16.72 24.88 65.02
CA ALA A 390 17.14 23.87 65.98
C ALA A 390 18.33 24.34 66.83
N ALA A 391 19.31 25.02 66.21
CA ALA A 391 20.47 25.58 66.92
C ALA A 391 20.05 26.62 67.95
N ASP A 392 19.11 27.51 67.61
CA ASP A 392 18.63 28.56 68.52
C ASP A 392 17.82 27.99 69.71
N SER A 393 17.14 26.87 69.52
CA SER A 393 16.32 26.24 70.57
C SER A 393 17.12 25.63 71.72
N ASP A 394 18.42 25.34 71.51
CA ASP A 394 19.29 24.71 72.50
C ASP A 394 19.90 25.71 73.50
N TRP A 395 19.73 27.02 73.28
CA TRP A 395 20.31 28.09 74.12
C TRP A 395 19.38 28.62 75.24
N GLY A 396 18.19 28.04 75.42
CA GLY A 396 17.11 28.66 76.21
C GLY A 396 16.83 28.17 77.64
N PHE A 397 17.32 26.99 78.06
CA PHE A 397 17.03 26.45 79.41
C PHE A 397 18.27 25.91 80.14
N GLY A 398 19.44 26.46 79.82
CA GLY A 398 20.66 26.31 80.61
C GLY A 398 20.64 27.23 81.83
N TRP A 399 20.00 26.78 82.92
CA TRP A 399 20.36 27.07 84.29
C TRP A 399 21.07 28.42 84.56
N VAL A 400 20.29 29.48 84.79
CA VAL A 400 20.69 30.46 85.81
C VAL A 400 20.63 29.71 87.15
N ARG A 401 21.67 28.93 87.46
CA ARG A 401 22.00 28.60 88.84
C ARG A 401 22.45 29.90 89.47
N GLY A 402 21.55 30.51 90.25
CA GLY A 402 21.85 31.66 91.07
C GLY A 402 23.13 31.40 91.87
N ARG A 403 24.04 32.37 91.82
CA ARG A 403 24.94 32.67 92.93
C ARG A 403 24.27 33.69 93.82
#